data_AF-A0A2R6MCR3-F1
#
_entry.id   AF-A0A2R6MCR3-F1
#
_cell.length_a   1.000
_cell.length_b   1.000
_cell.length_c   1.000
_cell.angle_alpha   90.00
_cell.angle_beta   90.00
_cell.angle_gamma   90.00
#
_symmetry.space_group_name_H-M   'P 1'
#
loop_
_entity.id
_entity.type
_entity.pdbx_description
1 polymer ?
#
loop_
_entity_poly.entity_id
_entity_poly.type
_entity_poly.pdbx_seq_one_letter_code
_entity_poly.pdbx_strand_id
1 'polypeptide(L)' 'MTTLAFDEDGVDVVYEGTEFRLSKDLIEGATGKSYFDVTDHEVLKIVEKEPDLAGEPRRVGDIVG' A
#
# COMPACT_ATOMS: atom_id res chain seq x y z
N MET A 1 -9.08 2.70 -11.08
CA MET A 1 -9.12 1.42 -10.35
C MET A 1 -7.69 1.06 -10.04
N THR A 2 -7.35 1.08 -8.76
CA THR A 2 -5.98 0.88 -8.28
C THR A 2 -5.87 -0.55 -7.74
N THR A 3 -4.83 -1.28 -8.15
CA THR A 3 -4.57 -2.63 -7.64
C THR A 3 -3.26 -2.62 -6.87
N LEU A 4 -3.26 -3.23 -5.69
CA LEU A 4 -2.09 -3.38 -4.83
C LEU A 4 -1.80 -4.86 -4.63
N ALA A 5 -0.55 -5.26 -4.85
CA ALA A 5 -0.03 -6.58 -4.48
C ALA A 5 1.11 -6.40 -3.49
N PHE A 6 0.98 -7.03 -2.32
CA PHE A 6 1.90 -6.85 -1.18
C PHE A 6 2.83 -8.07 -1.06
N ASP A 7 4.08 -7.81 -0.69
CA ASP A 7 5.07 -8.81 -0.29
C ASP A 7 5.96 -8.26 0.84
N GLU A 8 7.00 -8.98 1.27
CA GLU A 8 7.84 -8.58 2.40
C GLU A 8 8.69 -7.32 2.16
N ASP A 9 8.91 -6.95 0.89
CA ASP A 9 9.83 -5.90 0.45
C ASP A 9 9.12 -4.66 -0.12
N GLY A 10 7.80 -4.68 -0.29
CA GLY A 10 7.04 -3.53 -0.77
C GLY A 10 5.71 -3.88 -1.43
N VAL A 11 5.25 -2.99 -2.30
CA VAL A 11 3.94 -3.09 -2.95
C VAL A 11 4.07 -2.82 -4.43
N ASP A 12 3.64 -3.78 -5.25
CA ASP A 12 3.42 -3.57 -6.68
C ASP A 12 2.07 -2.88 -6.87
N VAL A 13 2.10 -1.77 -7.60
CA VAL A 13 0.96 -0.88 -7.80
C VAL A 13 0.63 -0.80 -9.28
N VAL A 14 -0.65 -1.00 -9.59
CA VAL A 14 -1.22 -0.64 -10.90
C VAL A 14 -2.21 0.51 -10.70
N TYR A 15 -1.84 1.70 -11.15
CA TYR A 15 -2.65 2.93 -11.06
C TYR A 15 -2.86 3.52 -12.45
N GLU A 16 -4.11 3.65 -12.90
CA GLU A 16 -4.47 4.21 -14.21
C GLU A 16 -3.69 3.59 -15.39
N GLY A 17 -3.40 2.29 -15.31
CA GLY A 17 -2.62 1.55 -16.32
C GLY A 17 -1.10 1.75 -16.24
N THR A 18 -0.62 2.48 -15.24
CA THR A 18 0.80 2.63 -14.93
C THR A 18 1.20 1.64 -13.84
N GLU A 19 2.22 0.83 -14.11
CA GLU A 19 2.76 -0.14 -13.17
C GLU A 19 4.04 0.41 -12.53
N PHE A 20 4.11 0.37 -11.19
CA PHE A 20 5.30 0.77 -10.45
C PHE A 20 5.36 0.07 -9.09
N ARG A 21 6.56 0.10 -8.50
CA ARG A 21 6.84 -0.46 -7.18
C ARG A 21 6.95 0.65 -6.15
N LEU A 22 6.21 0.54 -5.06
CA LEU A 22 6.51 1.26 -3.83
C LEU A 22 7.40 0.38 -2.96
N SER A 23 8.63 0.81 -2.71
CA SER A 23 9.51 0.08 -1.80
C SER A 23 9.02 0.19 -0.36
N LYS A 24 9.35 -0.82 0.44
CA LYS A 24 9.18 -0.80 1.89
C LYS A 24 9.64 0.54 2.50
N ASP A 25 10.89 0.94 2.26
CA ASP A 25 11.48 2.16 2.82
C ASP A 25 10.69 3.44 2.45
N LEU A 26 10.14 3.50 1.23
CA LEU A 26 9.33 4.64 0.79
C LEU A 26 8.01 4.70 1.57
N ILE A 27 7.37 3.55 1.75
CA ILE A 27 6.11 3.45 2.50
C ILE A 27 6.33 3.79 3.98
N GLU A 28 7.40 3.27 4.58
CA GLU A 28 7.77 3.59 5.96
C GLU A 28 8.06 5.09 6.12
N GLY A 29 8.81 5.68 5.19
CA GLY A 29 9.10 7.12 5.20
C GLY A 29 7.85 7.99 5.00
N ALA A 30 6.90 7.56 4.17
CA ALA A 30 5.67 8.31 3.91
C ALA A 30 4.66 8.22 5.06
N THR A 31 4.62 7.09 5.77
CA THR A 31 3.64 6.83 6.83
C THR A 31 4.18 7.08 8.24
N GLY A 32 5.51 7.06 8.42
CA GLY A 32 6.15 7.10 9.73
C GLY A 32 5.95 5.83 10.56
N LYS A 33 5.57 4.71 9.92
CA LYS A 33 5.29 3.43 10.55
C LYS A 33 6.21 2.33 10.01
N SER A 34 6.38 1.26 10.78
CA SER A 34 6.93 0.01 10.26
C SER A 34 6.02 -0.52 9.16
N TYR A 35 6.58 -1.01 8.07
CA TYR A 35 5.84 -1.44 6.88
C TYR A 35 4.75 -2.47 7.21
N PHE A 36 5.04 -3.43 8.09
CA PHE A 36 4.08 -4.45 8.50
C PHE A 36 2.91 -3.90 9.34
N ASP A 37 3.07 -2.72 9.95
CA ASP A 37 2.01 -2.02 10.71
C ASP A 37 1.20 -1.04 9.85
N VAL A 38 1.62 -0.79 8.61
CA VAL A 38 0.88 0.03 7.64
C VAL A 38 -0.33 -0.76 7.15
N THR A 39 -1.42 -0.06 6.83
CA THR A 39 -2.61 -0.67 6.24
C THR A 39 -2.67 -0.52 4.72
N ASP A 40 -3.38 -1.41 4.05
CA ASP A 40 -3.68 -1.30 2.62
C ASP A 40 -4.30 0.07 2.24
N HIS A 41 -5.16 0.61 3.11
CA HIS A 41 -5.75 1.94 2.95
C HIS A 41 -4.73 3.08 3.02
N GLU A 42 -3.72 2.95 3.86
CA GLU A 42 -2.64 3.95 3.95
C GLU A 42 -1.76 3.92 2.71
N VAL A 43 -1.40 2.72 2.23
CA VAL A 43 -0.66 2.58 0.96
C VAL A 43 -1.48 3.14 -0.20
N LEU A 44 -2.78 2.86 -0.24
CA LEU A 44 -3.65 3.37 -1.29
C LEU A 44 -3.70 4.91 -1.30
N LYS A 45 -3.68 5.56 -0.13
CA LYS A 45 -3.61 7.04 -0.01
C LYS A 45 -2.28 7.65 -0.43
N ILE A 46 -1.19 6.87 -0.51
CA ILE A 46 0.09 7.34 -1.08
C ILE A 46 -0.04 7.46 -2.61
N VAL A 47 -0.79 6.55 -3.22
CA VAL A 47 -0.95 6.43 -4.67
C VAL A 47 -2.06 7.32 -5.19
N GLU A 48 -3.23 7.26 -4.56
CA GLU A 48 -4.47 7.87 -4.99
C GLU A 48 -4.93 8.89 -3.94
N LYS A 49 -5.19 10.12 -4.39
CA LYS A 49 -5.48 11.25 -3.49
C LYS A 49 -6.84 11.12 -2.78
N GLU A 50 -7.82 10.57 -3.49
CA GLU A 50 -9.20 10.37 -3.01
C GLU A 50 -9.66 8.95 -3.32
N PRO A 51 -9.05 7.93 -2.68
CA PRO A 51 -9.34 6.55 -3.01
C PRO A 51 -10.73 6.14 -2.51
N ASP A 52 -11.41 5.30 -3.29
CA ASP A 52 -12.62 4.63 -2.84
C ASP A 52 -12.24 3.50 -1.86
N LEU A 53 -12.26 3.83 -0.57
CA LEU A 53 -11.93 2.89 0.50
C LEU A 53 -13.15 2.02 0.81
N ALA A 54 -13.07 0.74 0.47
CA ALA A 54 -14.09 -0.24 0.77
C ALA A 54 -13.64 -1.23 1.85
N GLY A 55 -14.51 -1.49 2.83
CA GLY A 55 -14.25 -2.43 3.92
C GLY A 55 -13.43 -1.84 5.07
N GLU A 56 -12.95 -2.72 5.94
CA GLU A 56 -12.06 -2.35 7.04
C GLU A 56 -10.60 -2.40 6.58
N PRO A 57 -9.75 -1.45 7.02
CA PRO A 57 -8.33 -1.46 6.70
C PRO A 57 -7.65 -2.71 7.27
N ARG A 58 -6.76 -3.32 6.48
CA ARG A 58 -5.98 -4.49 6.90
C ARG A 58 -4.50 -4.16 6.89
N ARG A 59 -3.77 -4.63 7.91
CA ARG A 59 -2.32 -4.40 7.96
C ARG A 59 -1.62 -5.21 6.89
N VAL A 60 -0.51 -4.69 6.39
CA VAL A 60 0.35 -5.42 5.47
C VAL A 60 0.81 -6.73 6.07
N GLY A 61 1.20 -6.77 7.35
CA GLY A 61 1.58 -8.00 8.04
C GLY A 61 0.48 -9.08 8.00
N ASP A 62 -0.78 -8.67 8.15
CA ASP A 62 -1.92 -9.60 8.07
C ASP A 62 -2.20 -10.07 6.63
N ILE A 63 -1.73 -9.34 5.62
CA ILE A 63 -1.91 -9.65 4.19
C ILE A 63 -0.83 -10.62 3.70
N VAL A 64 0.43 -10.38 4.09
CA VAL A 64 1.58 -11.16 3.62
C VAL A 64 1.81 -12.44 4.44
N GLY A 65 1.41 -12.47 5.71
CA GLY A 65 1.45 -13.67 6.57
C GLY A 65 2.16 -13.47 7.91
#